data_AF-R8DFW9-F1
#
_entry.id   AF-R8DFW9-F1
#
_cell.length_a   1.000
_cell.length_b   1.000
_cell.length_c   1.000
_cell.angle_alpha   90.00
_cell.angle_beta   90.00
_cell.angle_gamma   90.00
#
_symmetry.space_group_name_H-M   'P 1'
#
loop_
_entity.id
_entity.type
_entity.pdbx_description
1 polymer ?
#
loop_
_entity_poly.entity_id
_entity_poly.type
_entity_poly.pdbx_seq_one_letter_code
_entity_poly.pdbx_strand_id
1 'polypeptide(L)'
;MKLKKKVKMMIVMSIAANLLSGCDFGETKIEHERLVKALDEGDMKAVMSASDDGYAYVKERVIDFTTEKNGNDRIHNTLYQTTESIYNLKENLLYGETSQKITSDIKNIKDRHKDNKYKEEEKYSTRFMYKDRKGYSSDSSLDVSHVKLIFNRLQGVGSLQLKVDGDKKKFNEPNTLGFTLTESQFQEIINDKLNLQYDSFETASIVFNFNDSKDTKQHQLYLILTILKIRNSIQCK
;
A
#
# COMPACT_ATOMS: atom_id res chain seq x y z
N MET A 1 -57.89 -30.54 27.02
CA MET A 1 -56.87 -29.56 27.51
C MET A 1 -55.52 -29.59 26.74
N LYS A 2 -55.50 -29.92 25.43
CA LYS A 2 -54.23 -30.10 24.67
C LYS A 2 -53.90 -29.01 23.63
N LEU A 3 -54.87 -28.20 23.17
CA LEU A 3 -54.61 -27.16 22.18
C LEU A 3 -54.11 -25.81 22.76
N LYS A 4 -54.46 -25.47 24.01
CA LYS A 4 -54.04 -24.18 24.61
C LYS A 4 -52.56 -24.11 25.01
N LYS A 5 -51.86 -25.25 25.12
CA LYS A 5 -50.42 -25.30 25.47
C LYS A 5 -49.49 -25.02 24.28
N LYS A 6 -49.91 -25.35 23.04
CA LYS A 6 -49.09 -25.16 21.85
C LYS A 6 -49.03 -23.71 21.36
N VAL A 7 -50.12 -22.95 21.51
CA VAL A 7 -50.18 -21.54 21.07
C VAL A 7 -49.30 -20.62 21.92
N LYS A 8 -49.26 -20.82 23.26
CA LYS A 8 -48.36 -20.06 24.14
C LYS A 8 -46.88 -20.36 23.88
N MET A 9 -46.53 -21.59 23.49
CA MET A 9 -45.15 -21.96 23.18
C MET A 9 -44.67 -21.35 21.85
N MET A 10 -45.59 -21.15 20.90
CA MET A 10 -45.29 -20.52 19.61
C MET A 10 -45.03 -19.01 19.77
N ILE A 11 -45.83 -18.30 20.57
CA ILE A 11 -45.66 -16.85 20.81
C ILE A 11 -44.37 -16.55 21.59
N VAL A 12 -43.98 -17.41 22.54
CA VAL A 12 -42.73 -17.25 23.30
C VAL A 12 -41.49 -17.50 22.42
N MET A 13 -41.55 -18.44 21.47
CA MET A 13 -40.48 -18.61 20.48
C MET A 13 -40.37 -17.42 19.51
N SER A 14 -41.48 -16.77 19.15
CA SER A 14 -41.45 -15.60 18.27
C SER A 14 -40.79 -14.37 18.93
N ILE A 15 -40.99 -14.18 20.23
CA ILE A 15 -40.34 -13.09 20.97
C ILE A 15 -38.88 -13.42 21.25
N ALA A 16 -38.55 -14.69 21.54
CA ALA A 16 -37.17 -15.13 21.67
C ALA A 16 -36.39 -15.11 20.33
N ALA A 17 -37.05 -15.35 19.19
CA ALA A 17 -36.43 -15.20 17.88
C ALA A 17 -36.16 -13.72 17.52
N ASN A 18 -36.95 -12.77 18.04
CA ASN A 18 -36.69 -11.33 17.90
C ASN A 18 -35.75 -10.76 18.97
N LEU A 19 -35.45 -11.51 20.05
CA LEU A 19 -34.39 -11.18 21.02
C LEU A 19 -33.06 -11.89 20.72
N LEU A 20 -33.10 -13.02 20.00
CA LEU A 20 -31.94 -13.75 19.48
C LEU A 20 -31.62 -13.41 18.02
N SER A 21 -32.48 -12.66 17.33
CA SER A 21 -32.03 -11.63 16.39
C SER A 21 -31.42 -10.50 17.23
N GLY A 22 -30.40 -10.86 18.02
CA GLY A 22 -29.47 -9.91 18.55
C GLY A 22 -28.99 -9.17 17.34
N CYS A 23 -29.43 -7.91 17.25
CA CYS A 23 -28.74 -6.81 16.64
C CYS A 23 -27.50 -7.33 15.88
N ASP A 24 -27.66 -7.65 14.59
CA ASP A 24 -26.56 -7.41 13.67
C ASP A 24 -26.40 -5.88 13.73
N PHE A 25 -25.75 -5.42 14.80
CA PHE A 25 -25.00 -4.19 14.82
C PHE A 25 -24.26 -4.26 13.51
N GLY A 26 -24.67 -3.41 12.57
CA GLY A 26 -24.10 -3.35 11.23
C GLY A 26 -22.61 -3.17 11.35
N GLU A 27 -21.90 -4.28 11.44
CA GLU A 27 -20.48 -4.36 11.24
C GLU A 27 -20.32 -4.22 9.74
N THR A 28 -20.31 -2.97 9.26
CA THR A 28 -19.70 -2.65 7.97
C THR A 28 -18.22 -3.01 8.12
N LYS A 29 -17.92 -4.28 7.88
CA LYS A 29 -16.56 -4.79 7.74
C LYS A 29 -15.91 -4.04 6.59
N ILE A 30 -14.61 -3.79 6.65
CA ILE A 30 -13.89 -3.44 5.43
C ILE A 30 -14.09 -4.64 4.52
N GLU A 31 -14.73 -4.43 3.38
CA GLU A 31 -14.92 -5.49 2.38
C GLU A 31 -13.57 -5.75 1.69
N HIS A 32 -12.60 -6.33 2.41
CA HIS A 32 -11.25 -6.62 1.92
C HIS A 32 -11.33 -7.42 0.63
N GLU A 33 -12.21 -8.41 0.55
CA GLU A 33 -12.46 -9.18 -0.68
C GLU A 33 -12.92 -8.30 -1.84
N ARG A 34 -13.84 -7.36 -1.60
CA ARG A 34 -14.29 -6.42 -2.64
C ARG A 34 -13.15 -5.49 -3.08
N LEU A 35 -12.37 -4.98 -2.13
CA LEU A 35 -11.25 -4.09 -2.43
C LEU A 35 -10.15 -4.82 -3.22
N VAL A 36 -9.80 -6.04 -2.79
CA VAL A 36 -8.86 -6.92 -3.48
C VAL A 36 -9.35 -7.19 -4.89
N LYS A 37 -10.63 -7.54 -5.04
CA LYS A 37 -11.26 -7.73 -6.34
C LYS A 37 -11.20 -6.45 -7.19
N ALA A 38 -11.50 -5.28 -6.62
CA ALA A 38 -11.43 -4.00 -7.33
C ALA A 38 -10.00 -3.66 -7.77
N LEU A 39 -8.98 -3.96 -6.95
CA LEU A 39 -7.57 -3.82 -7.34
C LEU A 39 -7.22 -4.77 -8.49
N ASP A 40 -7.70 -6.01 -8.43
CA ASP A 40 -7.46 -7.05 -9.42
C ASP A 40 -8.13 -6.75 -10.78
N GLU A 41 -9.36 -6.22 -10.74
CA GLU A 41 -10.13 -5.78 -11.90
C GLU A 41 -9.68 -4.40 -12.43
N GLY A 42 -8.89 -3.66 -11.64
CA GLY A 42 -8.46 -2.30 -11.98
C GLY A 42 -9.53 -1.22 -11.78
N ASP A 43 -10.58 -1.48 -10.99
CA ASP A 43 -11.63 -0.53 -10.65
C ASP A 43 -11.15 0.50 -9.60
N MET A 44 -10.40 1.50 -10.07
CA MET A 44 -9.87 2.56 -9.22
C MET A 44 -10.95 3.43 -8.57
N LYS A 45 -12.17 3.47 -9.13
CA LYS A 45 -13.27 4.22 -8.54
C LYS A 45 -13.70 3.58 -7.24
N ALA A 46 -13.82 2.25 -7.21
CA ALA A 46 -14.12 1.51 -6.00
C ALA A 46 -12.93 1.52 -5.02
N VAL A 47 -11.69 1.41 -5.50
CA VAL A 47 -10.49 1.38 -4.64
C VAL A 47 -10.27 2.69 -3.89
N MET A 48 -10.47 3.84 -4.55
CA MET A 48 -10.10 5.15 -4.00
C MET A 48 -11.28 5.97 -3.48
N SER A 49 -12.50 5.42 -3.51
CA SER A 49 -13.71 6.15 -3.12
C SER A 49 -13.83 7.50 -3.83
N ALA A 50 -13.54 7.54 -5.14
CA ALA A 50 -13.50 8.79 -5.89
C ALA A 50 -14.83 9.54 -5.80
N SER A 51 -14.75 10.88 -5.78
CA SER A 51 -15.94 11.74 -5.83
C SER A 51 -16.77 11.48 -7.08
N ASP A 52 -18.01 11.96 -7.10
CA ASP A 52 -18.87 11.87 -8.29
C ASP A 52 -18.25 12.56 -9.53
N ASP A 53 -17.44 13.58 -9.28
CA ASP A 53 -16.68 14.29 -10.32
C ASP A 53 -15.47 13.49 -10.82
N GLY A 54 -15.11 12.39 -10.14
CA GLY A 54 -14.05 11.47 -10.54
C GLY A 54 -12.68 11.83 -9.97
N TYR A 55 -12.62 12.59 -8.87
CA TYR A 55 -11.37 12.94 -8.21
C TYR A 55 -11.17 12.13 -6.93
N ALA A 56 -9.94 11.69 -6.69
CA ALA A 56 -9.56 11.02 -5.46
C ALA A 56 -8.20 11.50 -4.97
N TYR A 57 -8.01 11.51 -3.66
CA TYR A 57 -6.69 11.74 -3.08
C TYR A 57 -5.89 10.43 -3.08
N VAL A 58 -4.64 10.50 -3.54
CA VAL A 58 -3.70 9.38 -3.56
C VAL A 58 -2.38 9.83 -2.95
N LYS A 59 -1.91 9.04 -1.98
CA LYS A 59 -0.55 9.12 -1.49
C LYS A 59 0.13 7.78 -1.72
N GLU A 60 1.27 7.80 -2.42
CA GLU A 60 2.07 6.62 -2.69
C GLU A 60 3.49 6.83 -2.16
N ARG A 61 3.99 5.88 -1.38
CA ARG A 61 5.37 5.84 -0.93
C ARG A 61 6.05 4.57 -1.42
N VAL A 62 7.11 4.72 -2.19
CA VAL A 62 8.03 3.63 -2.54
C VAL A 62 9.25 3.71 -1.64
N ILE A 63 9.55 2.61 -0.95
CA ILE A 63 10.72 2.47 -0.09
C ILE A 63 11.62 1.41 -0.72
N ASP A 64 12.77 1.83 -1.21
CA ASP A 64 13.73 0.98 -1.90
C ASP A 64 14.99 0.84 -1.03
N PHE A 65 15.18 -0.35 -0.46
CA PHE A 65 16.34 -0.70 0.33
C PHE A 65 17.39 -1.33 -0.58
N THR A 66 18.59 -0.75 -0.58
CA THR A 66 19.75 -1.27 -1.28
C THR A 66 20.88 -1.51 -0.26
N THR A 67 21.43 -2.72 -0.27
CA THR A 67 22.65 -3.02 0.49
C THR A 67 23.84 -3.13 -0.46
N GLU A 68 24.85 -2.31 -0.24
CA GLU A 68 26.12 -2.31 -0.97
C GLU A 68 27.23 -2.91 -0.10
N LYS A 69 28.10 -3.74 -0.69
CA LYS A 69 29.28 -4.30 -0.02
C LYS A 69 30.52 -3.50 -0.40
N ASN A 70 31.20 -2.94 0.58
CA ASN A 70 32.47 -2.24 0.39
C ASN A 70 33.54 -2.82 1.32
N GLY A 71 34.32 -3.78 0.81
CA GLY A 71 35.28 -4.54 1.62
C GLY A 71 34.59 -5.32 2.76
N ASN A 72 34.94 -5.01 4.02
CA ASN A 72 34.32 -5.61 5.21
C ASN A 72 33.05 -4.88 5.69
N ASP A 73 32.75 -3.72 5.10
CA ASP A 73 31.64 -2.87 5.52
C ASP A 73 30.42 -3.10 4.60
N ARG A 74 29.24 -2.96 5.21
CA ARG A 74 27.96 -2.94 4.49
C ARG A 74 27.32 -1.58 4.63
N ILE A 75 27.03 -0.96 3.49
CA ILE A 75 26.29 0.30 3.43
C ILE A 75 24.84 -0.05 3.09
N HIS A 76 23.93 0.34 3.97
CA HIS A 76 22.50 0.23 3.78
C HIS A 76 21.95 1.59 3.36
N ASN A 77 21.51 1.68 2.12
CA ASN A 77 20.85 2.85 1.56
C ASN A 77 19.34 2.58 1.51
N THR A 78 18.55 3.52 1.99
CA THR A 78 17.10 3.51 1.82
C THR A 78 16.71 4.74 1.03
N LEU A 79 16.12 4.53 -0.13
CA LEU A 79 15.51 5.57 -0.94
C LEU A 79 14.01 5.60 -0.64
N TYR A 80 13.51 6.75 -0.24
CA TYR A 80 12.10 7.04 -0.08
C TYR A 80 11.65 7.94 -1.23
N GLN A 81 10.73 7.46 -2.05
CA GLN A 81 9.99 8.27 -3.01
C GLN A 81 8.57 8.44 -2.50
N THR A 82 8.13 9.66 -2.20
CA THR A 82 6.75 9.92 -1.77
C THR A 82 6.06 10.84 -2.77
N THR A 83 4.90 10.44 -3.26
CA THR A 83 4.03 11.24 -4.11
C THR A 83 2.70 11.47 -3.39
N GLU A 84 2.30 12.73 -3.24
CA GLU A 84 1.04 13.16 -2.62
C GLU A 84 0.26 13.97 -3.64
N SER A 85 -0.99 13.56 -3.92
CA SER A 85 -1.65 14.04 -5.13
C SER A 85 -3.17 13.86 -5.15
N ILE A 86 -3.78 14.57 -6.08
CA ILE A 86 -5.16 14.37 -6.52
C ILE A 86 -5.13 13.66 -7.89
N TYR A 87 -5.81 12.53 -7.97
CA TYR A 87 -5.99 11.73 -9.18
C TYR A 87 -7.36 11.94 -9.77
N ASN A 88 -7.41 12.34 -11.04
CA ASN A 88 -8.61 12.39 -11.86
C ASN A 88 -8.75 11.07 -12.63
N LEU A 89 -9.76 10.29 -12.26
CA LEU A 89 -10.04 8.98 -12.86
C LEU A 89 -10.52 9.08 -14.31
N LYS A 90 -11.21 10.16 -14.67
CA LYS A 90 -11.74 10.36 -16.04
C LYS A 90 -10.63 10.66 -17.03
N GLU A 91 -9.66 11.46 -16.60
CA GLU A 91 -8.52 11.89 -17.43
C GLU A 91 -7.27 11.02 -17.24
N ASN A 92 -7.28 10.09 -16.29
CA ASN A 92 -6.12 9.28 -15.89
C ASN A 92 -4.89 10.15 -15.63
N LEU A 93 -5.11 11.17 -14.80
CA LEU A 93 -4.22 12.30 -14.63
C LEU A 93 -4.09 12.63 -13.16
N LEU A 94 -2.85 12.77 -12.70
CA LEU A 94 -2.54 13.01 -11.31
C LEU A 94 -1.76 14.32 -11.20
N TYR A 95 -2.15 15.15 -10.23
CA TYR A 95 -1.49 16.41 -9.91
C TYR A 95 -1.18 16.49 -8.44
N GLY A 96 0.04 16.90 -8.09
CA GLY A 96 0.44 17.04 -6.71
C GLY A 96 1.91 17.36 -6.57
N GLU A 97 2.54 16.72 -5.59
CA GLU A 97 3.96 16.89 -5.29
C GLU A 97 4.62 15.51 -5.17
N THR A 98 5.88 15.45 -5.57
CA THR A 98 6.71 14.26 -5.37
C THR A 98 8.06 14.65 -4.80
N SER A 99 8.56 13.84 -3.87
CA SER A 99 9.81 14.08 -3.15
C SER A 99 10.62 12.81 -3.04
N GLN A 100 11.94 12.98 -3.05
CA GLN A 100 12.89 11.89 -2.88
C GLN A 100 13.85 12.20 -1.73
N LYS A 101 13.97 11.23 -0.83
CA LYS A 101 14.89 11.27 0.31
C LYS A 101 15.73 10.01 0.32
N ILE A 102 17.02 10.14 0.61
CA ILE A 102 17.93 9.01 0.79
C ILE A 102 18.46 9.03 2.22
N THR A 103 18.43 7.88 2.86
CA THR A 103 19.06 7.67 4.16
C THR A 103 20.12 6.58 4.03
N SER A 104 21.29 6.80 4.60
CA SER A 104 22.40 5.84 4.57
C SER A 104 22.83 5.48 5.99
N ASP A 105 22.99 4.19 6.24
CA ASP A 105 23.53 3.62 7.48
C ASP A 105 24.68 2.66 7.13
N ILE A 106 25.82 2.79 7.81
CA ILE A 106 27.00 1.94 7.61
C ILE A 106 27.07 0.95 8.76
N LYS A 107 26.77 -0.33 8.52
CA LYS A 107 27.03 -1.38 9.51
C LYS A 107 28.45 -1.93 9.32
N ASN A 108 29.37 -1.46 10.16
CA ASN A 108 30.67 -2.12 10.32
C ASN A 108 30.53 -3.34 11.22
N ILE A 109 30.92 -4.53 10.75
CA ILE A 109 30.83 -5.79 11.51
C ILE A 109 31.66 -5.73 12.81
N LYS A 110 32.72 -4.91 12.84
CA LYS A 110 33.64 -4.78 13.99
C LYS A 110 33.15 -3.79 15.07
N ASP A 111 32.16 -2.94 14.78
CA ASP A 111 31.74 -1.83 15.65
C ASP A 111 30.22 -1.82 15.92
N ARG A 112 29.62 -3.00 16.19
CA ARG A 112 28.17 -3.16 16.49
C ARG A 112 27.62 -2.30 17.65
N HIS A 113 28.49 -1.63 18.41
CA HIS A 113 28.17 -0.83 19.59
C HIS A 113 28.44 0.67 19.43
N LYS A 114 28.86 1.14 18.24
CA LYS A 114 29.02 2.56 17.97
C LYS A 114 27.84 3.05 17.17
N ASP A 115 27.30 4.21 17.54
CA ASP A 115 26.25 4.89 16.78
C ASP A 115 26.75 5.09 15.34
N ASN A 116 26.18 4.32 14.41
CA ASN A 116 26.55 4.41 13.02
C ASN A 116 26.19 5.81 12.50
N LYS A 117 27.02 6.32 11.58
CA LYS A 117 26.77 7.61 10.93
C LYS A 117 25.54 7.53 10.04
N TYR A 118 24.38 7.85 10.61
CA TYR A 118 23.14 8.07 9.89
C TYR A 118 23.25 9.38 9.11
N LYS A 119 23.19 9.31 7.78
CA LYS A 119 23.05 10.50 6.93
C LYS A 119 21.67 10.50 6.30
N GLU A 120 20.97 11.60 6.45
CA GLU A 120 19.70 11.88 5.78
C GLU A 120 19.91 13.01 4.76
N GLU A 121 19.41 12.83 3.55
CA GLU A 121 19.50 13.82 2.47
C GLU A 121 18.21 13.85 1.66
N GLU A 122 17.54 15.00 1.64
CA GLU A 122 16.49 15.29 0.67
C GLU A 122 17.15 15.60 -0.68
N LYS A 123 16.80 14.83 -1.72
CA LYS A 123 17.35 15.00 -3.07
C LYS A 123 16.58 16.05 -3.86
N TYR A 124 15.26 16.03 -3.74
CA TYR A 124 14.38 17.03 -4.35
C TYR A 124 12.97 16.94 -3.76
N SER A 125 12.21 18.02 -3.95
CA SER A 125 10.76 18.08 -3.83
C SER A 125 10.24 19.02 -4.91
N THR A 126 9.25 18.59 -5.70
CA THR A 126 8.74 19.36 -6.83
C THR A 126 7.27 19.09 -7.07
N ARG A 127 6.56 20.07 -7.67
CA ARG A 127 5.22 19.83 -8.19
C ARG A 127 5.30 18.85 -9.35
N PHE A 128 4.40 17.90 -9.31
CA PHE A 128 4.42 16.70 -10.13
C PHE A 128 3.08 16.51 -10.82
N MET A 129 3.15 16.21 -12.11
CA MET A 129 2.02 15.73 -12.89
C MET A 129 2.35 14.33 -13.39
N TYR A 130 1.42 13.38 -13.26
CA TYR A 130 1.55 12.06 -13.85
C TYR A 130 0.43 11.87 -14.89
N LYS A 131 0.83 11.74 -16.14
CA LYS A 131 -0.08 11.57 -17.28
C LYS A 131 0.50 10.55 -18.24
N ASP A 132 -0.35 9.68 -18.78
CA ASP A 132 0.07 8.68 -19.78
C ASP A 132 1.27 7.84 -19.30
N ARG A 133 1.25 7.50 -18.00
CA ARG A 133 2.29 6.72 -17.31
C ARG A 133 3.66 7.41 -17.22
N LYS A 134 3.73 8.71 -17.43
CA LYS A 134 4.96 9.51 -17.37
C LYS A 134 4.82 10.62 -16.33
N GLY A 135 5.90 10.83 -15.58
CA GLY A 135 6.05 11.93 -14.65
C GLY A 135 6.54 13.19 -15.34
N TYR A 136 5.99 14.33 -14.95
CA TYR A 136 6.38 15.66 -15.38
C TYR A 136 6.58 16.52 -14.15
N SER A 137 7.69 17.25 -14.10
CA SER A 137 8.01 18.19 -13.03
C SER A 137 7.70 19.61 -13.50
N SER A 138 7.26 20.46 -12.57
CA SER A 138 7.22 21.91 -12.82
C SER A 138 8.61 22.53 -12.97
N ASP A 139 9.62 21.92 -12.35
CA ASP A 139 11.03 22.24 -12.55
C ASP A 139 11.57 21.40 -13.71
N SER A 140 11.85 22.05 -14.84
CA SER A 140 12.35 21.40 -16.05
C SER A 140 13.79 20.87 -15.94
N SER A 141 14.53 21.26 -14.90
CA SER A 141 15.88 20.76 -14.66
C SER A 141 15.89 19.40 -13.93
N LEU A 142 14.78 19.03 -13.29
CA LEU A 142 14.64 17.77 -12.57
C LEU A 142 14.09 16.67 -13.50
N ASP A 143 14.86 15.60 -13.64
CA ASP A 143 14.35 14.36 -14.21
C ASP A 143 13.48 13.65 -13.17
N VAL A 144 12.18 13.53 -13.46
CA VAL A 144 11.21 12.77 -12.67
C VAL A 144 10.63 11.58 -13.45
N SER A 145 11.25 11.22 -14.58
CA SER A 145 10.81 10.08 -15.39
C SER A 145 10.98 8.74 -14.67
N HIS A 146 11.84 8.69 -13.65
CA HIS A 146 12.04 7.54 -12.78
C HIS A 146 10.94 7.37 -11.73
N VAL A 147 10.11 8.39 -11.48
CA VAL A 147 8.97 8.29 -10.58
C VAL A 147 7.91 7.43 -11.24
N LYS A 148 7.83 6.17 -10.81
CA LYS A 148 6.83 5.21 -11.30
C LYS A 148 5.85 4.90 -10.19
N LEU A 149 4.58 5.16 -10.47
CA LEU A 149 3.47 4.89 -9.56
C LEU A 149 2.88 3.51 -9.85
N ILE A 150 2.49 2.80 -8.79
CA ILE A 150 1.92 1.45 -8.89
C ILE A 150 0.45 1.36 -8.47
N PHE A 151 -0.14 2.38 -7.85
CA PHE A 151 -1.51 2.32 -7.33
C PHE A 151 -2.56 1.82 -8.36
N ASN A 152 -2.40 2.14 -9.65
CA ASN A 152 -3.30 1.73 -10.74
C ASN A 152 -2.76 0.54 -11.55
N ARG A 153 -1.83 -0.24 -10.98
CA ARG A 153 -1.10 -1.32 -11.66
C ARG A 153 -1.12 -2.64 -10.90
N LEU A 154 -2.10 -2.83 -10.02
CA LEU A 154 -2.15 -3.93 -9.07
C LEU A 154 -3.06 -5.09 -9.51
N GLN A 155 -3.38 -5.17 -10.80
CA GLN A 155 -3.98 -6.36 -11.38
C GLN A 155 -3.07 -7.58 -11.12
N GLY A 156 -3.64 -8.68 -10.63
CA GLY A 156 -2.93 -9.88 -10.16
C GLY A 156 -2.87 -10.03 -8.63
N VAL A 157 -3.13 -8.95 -7.87
CA VAL A 157 -3.07 -9.02 -6.39
C VAL A 157 -4.15 -9.91 -5.78
N GLY A 158 -5.23 -10.21 -6.52
CA GLY A 158 -6.28 -11.13 -6.05
C GLY A 158 -5.79 -12.55 -5.80
N SER A 159 -4.69 -12.94 -6.43
CA SER A 159 -4.05 -14.25 -6.26
C SER A 159 -3.10 -14.32 -5.05
N LEU A 160 -2.77 -13.17 -4.45
CA LEU A 160 -1.76 -13.09 -3.40
C LEU A 160 -2.33 -13.50 -2.05
N GLN A 161 -1.47 -14.11 -1.23
CA GLN A 161 -1.83 -14.40 0.15
C GLN A 161 -1.87 -13.08 0.95
N LEU A 162 -3.06 -12.72 1.42
CA LEU A 162 -3.27 -11.56 2.26
C LEU A 162 -2.52 -11.70 3.58
N LYS A 163 -1.83 -10.62 3.98
CA LYS A 163 -1.46 -10.38 5.38
C LYS A 163 -2.31 -9.24 5.90
N VAL A 164 -3.30 -9.59 6.72
CA VAL A 164 -4.08 -8.61 7.48
C VAL A 164 -3.31 -8.35 8.77
N ASP A 165 -2.55 -7.25 8.82
CA ASP A 165 -1.79 -6.82 9.99
C ASP A 165 -2.27 -5.45 10.44
N GLY A 166 -2.64 -5.31 11.71
CA GLY A 166 -3.03 -4.03 12.29
C GLY A 166 -3.66 -4.16 13.67
N ASP A 167 -3.42 -3.14 14.49
CA ASP A 167 -3.88 -3.06 15.86
C ASP A 167 -5.41 -3.07 15.90
N LYS A 168 -6.01 -4.11 16.49
CA LYS A 168 -7.45 -4.17 16.77
C LYS A 168 -7.78 -3.16 17.86
N LYS A 169 -7.75 -1.86 17.56
CA LYS A 169 -8.21 -0.82 18.49
C LYS A 169 -9.71 -1.01 18.68
N LYS A 170 -10.07 -1.81 19.69
CA LYS A 170 -11.42 -1.99 20.25
C LYS A 170 -12.49 -2.27 19.18
N PHE A 171 -12.79 -3.53 18.92
CA PHE A 171 -13.93 -3.96 18.08
C PHE A 171 -13.94 -3.43 16.63
N ASN A 172 -12.82 -2.88 16.15
CA ASN A 172 -12.64 -2.41 14.77
C ASN A 172 -11.63 -3.31 14.06
N GLU A 173 -11.90 -3.65 12.80
CA GLU A 173 -10.96 -4.33 11.91
C GLU A 173 -9.70 -3.47 11.68
N PRO A 174 -8.54 -4.08 11.39
CA PRO A 174 -7.36 -3.33 11.00
C PRO A 174 -7.65 -2.57 9.69
N ASN A 175 -7.34 -1.28 9.68
CA ASN A 175 -7.47 -0.39 8.51
C ASN A 175 -6.31 -0.54 7.52
N THR A 176 -5.63 -1.69 7.55
CA THR A 176 -4.41 -1.93 6.79
C THR A 176 -4.48 -3.28 6.08
N LEU A 177 -4.19 -3.28 4.78
CA LEU A 177 -4.15 -4.47 3.93
C LEU A 177 -2.73 -4.66 3.42
N GLY A 178 -2.08 -5.75 3.81
CA GLY A 178 -0.71 -6.07 3.41
C GLY A 178 -0.62 -7.28 2.48
N PHE A 179 0.38 -7.27 1.60
CA PHE A 179 0.79 -8.40 0.78
C PHE A 179 2.29 -8.55 0.88
N THR A 180 2.78 -9.78 0.99
CA THR A 180 4.20 -10.10 0.78
C THR A 180 4.31 -10.84 -0.54
N LEU A 181 5.27 -10.44 -1.37
CA LEU A 181 5.49 -10.99 -2.69
C LEU A 181 6.71 -11.92 -2.67
N THR A 182 6.56 -13.08 -3.32
CA THR A 182 7.73 -13.82 -3.82
C THR A 182 8.39 -13.04 -4.95
N GLU A 183 9.60 -13.44 -5.35
CA GLU A 183 10.27 -12.81 -6.50
C GLU A 183 9.42 -12.94 -7.78
N SER A 184 8.82 -14.10 -8.03
CA SER A 184 7.98 -14.32 -9.22
C SER A 184 6.74 -13.41 -9.22
N GLN A 185 6.07 -13.27 -8.08
CA GLN A 185 4.92 -12.38 -7.93
C GLN A 185 5.31 -10.91 -8.06
N PHE A 186 6.46 -10.52 -7.49
CA PHE A 186 7.02 -9.19 -7.69
C PHE A 186 7.31 -8.92 -9.17
N GLN A 187 7.90 -9.89 -9.87
CA GLN A 187 8.17 -9.76 -11.30
C GLN A 187 6.90 -9.54 -12.10
N GLU A 188 5.89 -10.39 -11.90
CA GLU A 188 4.65 -10.37 -12.67
C GLU A 188 3.77 -9.15 -12.37
N ILE A 189 3.57 -8.83 -11.09
CA ILE A 189 2.59 -7.81 -10.68
C ILE A 189 3.20 -6.40 -10.74
N ILE A 190 4.47 -6.27 -10.36
CA ILE A 190 5.14 -4.97 -10.17
C ILE A 190 6.19 -4.74 -11.26
N ASN A 191 7.17 -5.63 -11.39
CA ASN A 191 8.38 -5.34 -12.14
C ASN A 191 8.20 -5.36 -13.65
N ASP A 192 7.27 -6.15 -14.19
CA ASP A 192 6.91 -6.13 -15.62
C ASP A 192 6.53 -4.71 -16.09
N LYS A 193 5.95 -3.93 -15.18
CA LYS A 193 5.49 -2.56 -15.44
C LYS A 193 6.51 -1.50 -15.02
N LEU A 194 7.37 -1.82 -14.05
CA LEU A 194 8.35 -0.90 -13.48
C LEU A 194 9.76 -1.06 -14.04
N ASN A 195 10.11 -2.18 -14.67
CA ASN A 195 11.43 -2.48 -15.23
C ASN A 195 12.58 -2.10 -14.29
N LEU A 196 12.49 -2.46 -13.01
CA LEU A 196 13.51 -2.20 -12.01
C LEU A 196 14.67 -3.17 -12.19
N GLN A 197 15.89 -2.64 -12.14
CA GLN A 197 17.12 -3.43 -12.20
C GLN A 197 17.64 -3.72 -10.78
N TYR A 198 17.96 -5.00 -10.54
CA TYR A 198 18.51 -5.51 -9.29
C TYR A 198 19.28 -6.82 -9.54
N ASP A 199 20.24 -7.15 -8.65
CA ASP A 199 21.06 -8.37 -8.80
C ASP A 199 20.45 -9.56 -8.04
N SER A 200 19.87 -9.30 -6.88
CA SER A 200 19.16 -10.30 -6.09
C SER A 200 17.95 -9.67 -5.38
N PHE A 201 16.84 -10.40 -5.39
CA PHE A 201 15.60 -10.05 -4.70
C PHE A 201 15.60 -10.68 -3.31
N GLU A 202 15.29 -9.89 -2.28
CA GLU A 202 15.07 -10.45 -0.94
C GLU A 202 13.58 -10.51 -0.61
N THR A 203 12.88 -9.37 -0.69
CA THR A 203 11.45 -9.33 -0.45
C THR A 203 10.83 -8.08 -1.04
N ALA A 204 9.53 -8.14 -1.33
CA ALA A 204 8.72 -6.97 -1.58
C ALA A 204 7.40 -7.10 -0.82
N SER A 205 6.87 -5.98 -0.37
CA SER A 205 5.55 -5.91 0.23
C SER A 205 4.78 -4.70 -0.25
N ILE A 206 3.47 -4.88 -0.37
CA ILE A 206 2.51 -3.83 -0.71
C ILE A 206 1.62 -3.67 0.51
N VAL A 207 1.49 -2.45 1.01
CA VAL A 207 0.64 -2.13 2.15
C VAL A 207 -0.28 -0.99 1.78
N PHE A 208 -1.58 -1.19 1.95
CA PHE A 208 -2.58 -0.16 1.82
C PHE A 208 -3.06 0.24 3.20
N ASN A 209 -3.09 1.54 3.47
CA ASN A 209 -3.66 2.09 4.69
C ASN A 209 -4.92 2.88 4.32
N PHE A 210 -5.97 2.64 5.08
CA PHE A 210 -7.26 3.31 4.95
C PHE A 210 -7.48 4.20 6.17
N ASN A 211 -8.09 5.37 5.96
CA ASN A 211 -8.31 6.33 7.05
C ASN A 211 -9.29 5.83 8.12
N ASP A 212 -10.24 4.94 7.77
CA ASP A 212 -11.13 4.29 8.74
C ASP A 212 -11.24 2.79 8.41
N SER A 213 -11.51 2.01 9.45
CA SER A 213 -11.87 0.60 9.43
C SER A 213 -13.32 0.31 9.05
N LYS A 214 -14.19 1.33 8.94
CA LYS A 214 -15.66 1.13 8.95
C LYS A 214 -16.45 1.74 7.78
N ASP A 215 -15.84 2.46 6.84
CA ASP A 215 -16.60 3.01 5.68
C ASP A 215 -15.75 3.32 4.43
N THR A 216 -15.63 2.33 3.55
CA THR A 216 -14.87 2.44 2.28
C THR A 216 -15.41 3.45 1.26
N LYS A 217 -16.44 4.24 1.58
CA LYS A 217 -16.98 5.27 0.67
C LYS A 217 -16.34 6.65 0.84
N GLN A 218 -15.53 6.88 1.88
CA GLN A 218 -14.91 8.19 2.14
C GLN A 218 -13.37 8.14 2.30
N HIS A 219 -12.68 7.18 1.68
CA HIS A 219 -11.26 6.95 2.00
C HIS A 219 -10.27 7.62 1.08
N GLN A 220 -9.27 8.25 1.69
CA GLN A 220 -8.00 8.57 1.04
C GLN A 220 -7.18 7.29 0.94
N LEU A 221 -6.64 6.99 -0.24
CA LEU A 221 -5.77 5.83 -0.43
C LEU A 221 -4.33 6.20 -0.06
N TYR A 222 -3.76 5.53 0.94
CA TYR A 222 -2.33 5.58 1.19
C TYR A 222 -1.68 4.23 0.90
N LEU A 223 -0.86 4.19 -0.15
CA LEU A 223 -0.12 3.02 -0.59
C LEU A 223 1.34 3.13 -0.16
N ILE A 224 1.86 2.05 0.43
CA ILE A 224 3.29 1.87 0.67
C ILE A 224 3.74 0.64 -0.12
N LEU A 225 4.66 0.83 -1.04
CA LEU A 225 5.43 -0.24 -1.66
C LEU A 225 6.79 -0.30 -0.99
N THR A 226 7.11 -1.44 -0.38
CA THR A 226 8.46 -1.69 0.15
C THR A 226 9.15 -2.72 -0.72
N ILE A 227 10.35 -2.39 -1.20
CA ILE A 227 11.19 -3.28 -1.99
C ILE A 227 12.53 -3.38 -1.27
N LEU A 228 12.93 -4.60 -0.93
CA LEU A 228 14.24 -4.91 -0.41
C LEU A 228 15.01 -5.73 -1.44
N LYS A 229 16.08 -5.13 -1.95
CA LYS A 229 16.94 -5.72 -2.97
C LYS A 229 18.41 -5.59 -2.60
N ILE A 230 19.22 -6.50 -3.14
CA ILE A 230 20.66 -6.41 -3.06
C ILE A 230 21.20 -5.92 -4.40
N ARG A 231 22.09 -4.93 -4.36
CA ARG A 231 22.96 -4.54 -5.47
C ARG A 231 24.40 -4.84 -5.10
N ASN A 232 25.03 -5.73 -5.84
CA ASN A 232 26.45 -6.00 -5.74
C ASN A 232 27.21 -4.89 -6.49
N SER A 233 27.67 -3.87 -5.77
CA SER A 233 28.63 -2.91 -6.30
C SER A 233 30.00 -3.59 -6.48
N ILE A 234 30.22 -4.27 -7.61
CA ILE A 234 31.59 -4.61 -8.03
C ILE A 234 32.20 -3.34 -8.62
N GLN A 235 32.71 -2.46 -7.76
CA GLN A 235 33.66 -1.43 -8.18
C GLN A 235 35.02 -2.13 -8.35
N CYS A 236 35.21 -2.78 -9.51
CA CYS A 236 36.54 -3.02 -10.04
C CYS A 236 36.77 -2.03 -11.18
N LYS A 237 37.51 -0.95 -10.87
CA LYS A 237 38.54 -0.39 -11.75
C LYS A 237 39.51 0.44 -10.93
#